data_AF-A0A9D8UH27-F1
#
_entry.id   AF-A0A9D8UH27-F1
#
_cell.length_a   1.000
_cell.length_b   1.000
_cell.length_c   1.000
_cell.angle_alpha   90.00
_cell.angle_beta   90.00
_cell.angle_gamma   90.00
#
_symmetry.space_group_name_H-M   'P 1'
#
loop_
_entity.id
_entity.type
_entity.pdbx_description
1 polymer ?
#
loop_
_entity_poly.entity_id
_entity_poly.type
_entity_poly.pdbx_seq_one_letter_code
_entity_poly.pdbx_strand_id
1 'polypeptide(L)'
;MQKRSNFHFKYPPNIHTLDLATMVNMYRSRGEPRKAPAGEYISCAISQELMKEAKWWFGLFYSQEVWDELLTKGSEGFPLTNIELNVLGQVYLSEDEAPHREFVEKNAGVIDKLAYLIVNDLRTFGFLSEDDSGFVRITPRGEKALHGISRRIYEKRFLPEMLGDAPTPEEPRIEEAQKKDKEQTSLF
;
A
#
# COMPACT_ATOMS: atom_id res chain seq x y z
N MET A 1 8.34 -15.77 -0.59
CA MET A 1 9.37 -15.77 0.50
C MET A 1 8.68 -15.57 1.85
N GLN A 2 9.19 -16.02 3.01
CA GLN A 2 8.44 -15.85 4.28
C GLN A 2 8.49 -14.38 4.76
N LYS A 3 7.34 -13.71 4.82
CA LYS A 3 7.20 -12.38 5.45
C LYS A 3 7.37 -12.50 6.96
N ARG A 4 8.22 -11.65 7.56
CA ARG A 4 8.43 -11.66 9.02
C ARG A 4 7.53 -10.70 9.76
N SER A 5 7.15 -9.59 9.13
CA SER A 5 6.17 -8.67 9.67
C SER A 5 4.93 -8.61 8.78
N ASN A 6 3.77 -8.81 9.39
CA ASN A 6 2.48 -8.52 8.77
C ASN A 6 2.05 -7.06 8.98
N PHE A 7 2.80 -6.30 9.78
CA PHE A 7 2.50 -4.94 10.18
C PHE A 7 3.25 -3.94 9.28
N HIS A 8 2.55 -3.54 8.24
CA HIS A 8 2.92 -2.47 7.31
C HIS A 8 1.67 -1.93 6.65
N PHE A 9 1.80 -0.76 6.02
CA PHE A 9 0.70 -0.18 5.27
C PHE A 9 0.27 -1.10 4.12
N LYS A 10 -1.06 -1.30 4.02
CA LYS A 10 -1.71 -2.13 3.00
C LYS A 10 -2.95 -1.41 2.49
N TYR A 11 -3.15 -1.40 1.18
CA TYR A 11 -4.41 -0.94 0.62
C TYR A 11 -5.54 -1.94 0.96
N PRO A 12 -6.78 -1.47 1.20
CA PRO A 12 -7.92 -2.36 1.43
C PRO A 12 -8.13 -3.31 0.24
N PRO A 13 -8.43 -4.60 0.48
CA PRO A 13 -8.63 -5.56 -0.61
C PRO A 13 -9.85 -5.23 -1.48
N ASN A 14 -10.86 -4.59 -0.89
CA ASN A 14 -12.08 -4.13 -1.54
C ASN A 14 -11.99 -2.71 -2.09
N ILE A 15 -10.80 -2.11 -2.22
CA ILE A 15 -10.64 -0.75 -2.75
C ILE A 15 -11.28 -0.56 -4.13
N HIS A 16 -11.41 -1.63 -4.91
CA HIS A 16 -12.07 -1.67 -6.21
C HIS A 16 -13.59 -1.43 -6.16
N THR A 17 -14.23 -1.58 -5.00
CA THR A 17 -15.66 -1.33 -4.84
C THR A 17 -15.98 0.15 -4.62
N LEU A 18 -14.97 0.99 -4.36
CA LEU A 18 -15.15 2.42 -4.15
C LEU A 18 -15.34 3.14 -5.49
N ASP A 19 -16.16 4.19 -5.49
CA ASP A 19 -16.19 5.12 -6.61
C ASP A 19 -14.85 5.89 -6.72
N LEU A 20 -14.59 6.42 -7.92
CA LEU A 20 -13.32 7.06 -8.22
C LEU A 20 -13.05 8.30 -7.34
N ALA A 21 -14.07 9.11 -7.08
CA ALA A 21 -13.89 10.34 -6.30
C ALA A 21 -13.54 9.99 -4.85
N THR A 22 -14.24 9.02 -4.27
CA THR A 22 -13.94 8.51 -2.93
C THR A 22 -12.53 7.92 -2.86
N MET A 23 -12.15 7.06 -3.80
CA MET A 23 -10.81 6.46 -3.81
C MET A 23 -9.71 7.52 -3.92
N VAL A 24 -9.86 8.51 -4.82
CA VAL A 24 -8.89 9.59 -4.99
C VAL A 24 -8.78 10.45 -3.74
N ASN A 25 -9.92 10.79 -3.12
CA ASN A 25 -9.94 11.57 -1.89
C ASN A 25 -9.27 10.80 -0.74
N MET A 26 -9.58 9.51 -0.61
CA MET A 26 -8.94 8.61 0.35
C MET A 26 -7.44 8.49 0.08
N TYR A 27 -7.02 8.37 -1.17
CA TYR A 27 -5.61 8.31 -1.51
C TYR A 27 -4.87 9.58 -1.10
N ARG A 28 -5.41 10.77 -1.43
CA ARG A 28 -4.77 12.06 -1.15
C ARG A 28 -4.70 12.40 0.33
N SER A 29 -5.71 12.02 1.12
CA SER A 29 -5.76 12.33 2.55
C SER A 29 -4.97 11.36 3.44
N ARG A 30 -4.26 10.38 2.85
CA ARG A 30 -3.46 9.41 3.61
C ARG A 30 -2.36 10.12 4.42
N GLY A 31 -2.28 9.80 5.72
CA GLY A 31 -1.33 10.42 6.63
C GLY A 31 -1.72 11.82 7.13
N GLU A 32 -2.88 12.33 6.74
CA GLU A 32 -3.43 13.53 7.36
C GLU A 32 -3.84 13.24 8.81
N PRO A 33 -3.58 14.18 9.75
CA PRO A 33 -4.08 14.06 11.11
C PRO A 33 -5.60 14.23 11.12
N ARG A 34 -6.30 13.35 11.84
CA ARG A 34 -7.73 13.45 12.11
C ARG A 34 -7.99 13.50 13.59
N LYS A 35 -8.87 14.41 13.99
CA LYS A 35 -9.34 14.55 15.36
C LYS A 35 -10.67 13.84 15.54
N ALA A 36 -10.81 13.13 16.66
CA ALA A 36 -12.07 12.52 17.05
C ALA A 36 -13.10 13.61 17.33
N PRO A 37 -14.38 13.41 16.96
CA PRO A 37 -15.46 14.29 17.37
C PRO A 37 -15.55 14.45 18.89
N ALA A 38 -16.24 15.50 19.34
CA ALA A 38 -16.48 15.70 20.77
C ALA A 38 -17.26 14.52 21.36
N GLY A 39 -16.80 14.00 22.49
CA GLY A 39 -17.39 12.82 23.14
C GLY A 39 -16.92 11.47 22.59
N GLU A 40 -16.19 11.44 21.47
CA GLU A 40 -15.75 10.21 20.82
C GLU A 40 -14.23 9.98 20.96
N TYR A 41 -13.80 8.76 20.68
CA TYR A 41 -12.38 8.40 20.59
C TYR A 41 -12.16 7.58 19.32
N ILE A 42 -10.97 7.73 18.75
CA ILE A 42 -10.47 6.89 17.68
C ILE A 42 -9.60 5.80 18.32
N SER A 43 -9.67 4.55 17.83
CA SER A 43 -8.77 3.48 18.27
C SER A 43 -7.65 3.28 17.25
N CYS A 44 -6.42 3.07 17.71
CA CYS A 44 -5.32 2.69 16.83
C CYS A 44 -5.51 1.27 16.30
N ALA A 45 -5.31 1.07 14.99
CA ALA A 45 -5.42 -0.22 14.34
C ALA A 45 -4.40 -1.27 14.85
N ILE A 46 -3.29 -0.84 15.45
CA ILE A 46 -2.24 -1.73 15.97
C ILE A 46 -2.21 -1.75 17.50
N SER A 47 -1.99 -0.61 18.17
CA SER A 47 -1.90 -0.57 19.63
C SER A 47 -3.24 -0.76 20.32
N GLN A 48 -4.36 -0.56 19.61
CA GLN A 48 -5.73 -0.59 20.12
C GLN A 48 -6.05 0.49 21.17
N GLU A 49 -5.12 1.39 21.44
CA GLU A 49 -5.30 2.50 22.37
C GLU A 49 -6.29 3.54 21.84
N LEU A 50 -7.05 4.14 22.75
CA LEU A 50 -8.00 5.21 22.45
C LEU A 50 -7.30 6.57 22.43
N MET A 51 -7.53 7.34 21.38
CA MET A 51 -6.89 8.63 21.15
C MET A 51 -7.87 9.69 20.62
N LYS A 52 -7.50 10.95 20.85
CA LYS A 52 -8.23 12.12 20.35
C LYS A 52 -7.75 12.60 18.99
N GLU A 53 -6.55 12.23 18.59
CA GLU A 53 -5.95 12.57 17.31
C GLU A 53 -5.16 11.39 16.78
N ALA A 54 -5.28 11.11 15.49
CA ALA A 54 -4.65 9.96 14.84
C ALA A 54 -4.30 10.27 13.39
N LYS A 55 -3.33 9.55 12.83
CA LYS A 55 -3.03 9.53 11.40
C LYS A 55 -4.00 8.60 10.70
N TRP A 56 -4.58 9.05 9.59
CA TRP A 56 -5.59 8.30 8.86
C TRP A 56 -4.99 7.55 7.65
N TRP A 57 -5.44 6.31 7.43
CA TRP A 57 -5.05 5.45 6.31
C TRP A 57 -6.23 4.60 5.86
N PHE A 58 -6.89 4.99 4.77
CA PHE A 58 -7.97 4.21 4.14
C PHE A 58 -9.03 3.64 5.12
N GLY A 59 -9.46 4.46 6.08
CA GLY A 59 -10.46 4.07 7.09
C GLY A 59 -9.86 3.49 8.39
N LEU A 60 -8.57 3.17 8.40
CA LEU A 60 -7.82 2.83 9.60
C LEU A 60 -7.16 4.07 10.21
N PHE A 61 -6.90 4.00 11.52
CA PHE A 61 -6.29 5.07 12.27
C PHE A 61 -5.06 4.58 13.03
N TYR A 62 -4.03 5.42 13.14
CA TYR A 62 -2.77 5.10 13.76
C TYR A 62 -2.34 6.20 14.72
N SER A 63 -1.77 5.86 15.87
CA SER A 63 -1.04 6.86 16.66
C SER A 63 0.15 7.37 15.84
N GLN A 64 0.65 8.56 16.21
CA GLN A 64 1.86 9.10 15.59
C GLN A 64 3.05 8.14 15.76
N GLU A 65 3.23 7.56 16.96
CA GLU A 65 4.30 6.60 17.25
C GLU A 65 4.24 5.37 16.34
N VAL A 66 3.07 4.71 16.25
CA VAL A 66 2.91 3.54 15.38
C VAL A 66 3.07 3.93 13.91
N TRP A 67 2.54 5.08 13.49
CA TRP A 67 2.71 5.57 12.12
C TRP A 67 4.19 5.68 11.76
N ASP A 68 4.98 6.33 12.62
CA ASP A 68 6.41 6.56 12.42
C ASP A 68 7.20 5.25 12.43
N GLU A 69 6.80 4.29 13.27
CA GLU A 69 7.38 2.95 13.25
C GLU A 69 7.11 2.21 11.94
N LEU A 70 5.93 2.39 11.34
CA LEU A 70 5.55 1.74 10.08
C LEU A 70 6.22 2.38 8.85
N LEU A 71 6.70 3.62 8.95
CA LEU A 71 7.34 4.31 7.84
C LEU A 71 8.59 3.56 7.36
N THR A 72 8.73 3.54 6.04
CA THR A 72 9.87 2.87 5.42
C THR A 72 11.13 3.74 5.53
N LYS A 73 12.22 3.16 6.01
CA LYS A 73 13.51 3.85 6.00
C LYS A 73 13.96 4.09 4.56
N GLY A 74 14.35 5.32 4.23
CA GLY A 74 14.77 5.69 2.88
C GLY A 74 13.63 6.08 1.93
N SER A 75 12.37 6.14 2.40
CA SER A 75 11.23 6.65 1.63
C SER A 75 10.88 8.11 1.94
N GLU A 76 11.73 8.83 2.67
CA GLU A 76 11.50 10.24 3.05
C GLU A 76 10.15 10.50 3.74
N GLY A 77 9.72 9.55 4.57
CA GLY A 77 8.45 9.65 5.29
C GLY A 77 7.23 9.22 4.48
N PHE A 78 7.43 8.73 3.26
CA PHE A 78 6.34 8.20 2.45
C PHE A 78 5.95 6.77 2.90
N PRO A 79 4.66 6.49 3.18
CA PRO A 79 4.19 5.15 3.53
C PRO A 79 4.14 4.23 2.30
N LEU A 80 5.18 3.42 2.11
CA LEU A 80 5.25 2.40 1.06
C LEU A 80 4.51 1.12 1.46
N THR A 81 3.82 0.50 0.50
CA THR A 81 3.13 -0.79 0.64
C THR A 81 3.79 -1.86 -0.24
N ASN A 82 3.23 -3.07 -0.26
CA ASN A 82 3.65 -4.12 -1.20
C ASN A 82 3.48 -3.70 -2.67
N ILE A 83 2.52 -2.81 -2.96
CA ILE A 83 2.24 -2.39 -4.34
C ILE A 83 3.36 -1.48 -4.84
N GLU A 84 3.80 -0.52 -4.02
CA GLU A 84 4.98 0.29 -4.35
C GLU A 84 6.26 -0.55 -4.43
N LEU A 85 6.41 -1.59 -3.59
CA LEU A 85 7.50 -2.55 -3.74
C LEU A 85 7.46 -3.23 -5.11
N ASN A 86 6.28 -3.68 -5.55
CA ASN A 86 6.11 -4.32 -6.86
C ASN A 86 6.48 -3.36 -8.00
N VAL A 87 5.93 -2.15 -7.97
CA VAL A 87 6.18 -1.13 -9.01
C VAL A 87 7.67 -0.76 -9.08
N LEU A 88 8.28 -0.43 -7.93
CA LEU A 88 9.70 -0.06 -7.89
C LEU A 88 10.59 -1.23 -8.30
N GLY A 89 10.30 -2.44 -7.81
CA GLY A 89 11.08 -3.62 -8.13
C GLY A 89 10.95 -4.05 -9.60
N GLN A 90 9.77 -3.90 -10.21
CA GLN A 90 9.59 -4.17 -11.64
C GLN A 90 10.47 -3.24 -12.49
N VAL A 91 10.45 -1.93 -12.21
CA VAL A 91 11.29 -0.97 -12.93
C VAL A 91 12.78 -1.22 -12.68
N TYR A 92 13.16 -1.58 -11.44
CA TYR A 92 14.54 -1.92 -11.08
C TYR A 92 15.08 -3.15 -11.82
N LEU A 93 14.26 -4.17 -12.08
CA LEU A 93 14.70 -5.35 -12.84
C LEU A 93 14.80 -5.10 -14.35
N SER A 94 14.23 -4.00 -14.83
CA SER A 94 14.19 -3.62 -16.24
C SER A 94 15.17 -2.47 -16.53
N GLU A 95 16.33 -2.45 -15.87
CA GLU A 95 17.36 -1.41 -16.07
C GLU A 95 17.89 -1.40 -17.53
N ASP A 96 18.10 -2.60 -18.11
CA ASP A 96 18.62 -2.77 -19.47
C ASP A 96 17.65 -2.22 -20.53
N GLU A 97 16.35 -2.48 -20.38
CA GLU A 97 15.29 -1.98 -21.24
C GLU A 97 14.16 -1.42 -20.38
N ALA A 98 14.13 -0.09 -20.24
CA ALA A 98 13.14 0.59 -19.41
C ALA A 98 11.72 0.22 -19.86
N PRO A 99 10.80 -0.12 -18.94
CA PRO A 99 9.43 -0.45 -19.28
C PRO A 99 8.65 0.83 -19.60
N HIS A 100 7.72 0.73 -20.54
CA HIS A 100 6.73 1.79 -20.74
C HIS A 100 5.80 1.86 -19.52
N ARG A 101 5.37 3.07 -19.16
CA ARG A 101 4.50 3.34 -18.01
C ARG A 101 3.28 2.44 -17.95
N GLU A 102 2.59 2.27 -19.08
CA GLU A 102 1.40 1.41 -19.17
C GLU A 102 1.68 -0.04 -18.77
N PHE A 103 2.88 -0.56 -19.07
CA PHE A 103 3.27 -1.90 -18.68
C PHE A 103 3.48 -1.99 -17.17
N VAL A 104 4.05 -0.96 -16.54
CA VAL A 104 4.23 -0.90 -15.09
C VAL A 104 2.87 -0.84 -14.38
N GLU A 105 1.96 0.02 -14.85
CA GLU A 105 0.64 0.19 -14.25
C GLU A 105 -0.19 -1.11 -14.30
N LYS A 106 -0.21 -1.81 -15.45
CA LYS A 106 -0.93 -3.08 -15.61
C LYS A 106 -0.41 -4.21 -14.72
N ASN A 107 0.88 -4.17 -14.35
CA ASN A 107 1.53 -5.19 -13.56
C ASN A 107 1.70 -4.81 -12.07
N ALA A 108 1.16 -3.66 -11.65
CA ALA A 108 1.26 -3.20 -10.26
C ALA A 108 0.53 -4.13 -9.27
N GLY A 109 -0.46 -4.91 -9.73
CA GLY A 109 -1.26 -5.81 -8.90
C GLY A 109 -2.42 -5.11 -8.18
N VAL A 110 -2.88 -3.98 -8.72
CA VAL A 110 -4.06 -3.23 -8.27
C VAL A 110 -4.85 -2.74 -9.48
N ILE A 111 -6.05 -2.20 -9.25
CA ILE A 111 -6.85 -1.59 -10.32
C ILE A 111 -6.11 -0.44 -11.00
N ASP A 112 -6.29 -0.28 -12.31
CA ASP A 112 -5.57 0.68 -13.16
C ASP A 112 -5.55 2.10 -12.58
N LYS A 113 -6.69 2.55 -12.05
CA LYS A 113 -6.82 3.90 -11.49
C LYS A 113 -5.95 4.10 -10.25
N LEU A 114 -5.80 3.08 -9.40
CA LEU A 114 -4.91 3.14 -8.24
C LEU A 114 -3.45 3.00 -8.68
N ALA A 115 -3.16 2.13 -9.64
CA ALA A 115 -1.83 2.01 -10.23
C ALA A 115 -1.34 3.36 -10.78
N TYR A 116 -2.20 4.07 -11.52
CA TYR A 116 -1.93 5.41 -12.04
C TYR A 116 -1.57 6.43 -10.94
N LEU A 117 -2.36 6.46 -9.85
CA LEU A 117 -2.09 7.33 -8.70
C LEU A 117 -0.74 6.99 -8.04
N ILE A 118 -0.46 5.70 -7.87
CA ILE A 118 0.79 5.22 -7.27
C ILE A 118 2.00 5.62 -8.13
N VAL A 119 1.97 5.33 -9.44
CA VAL A 119 3.09 5.65 -10.34
C VAL A 119 3.33 7.17 -10.38
N ASN A 120 2.26 7.98 -10.40
CA ASN A 120 2.38 9.44 -10.36
C ASN A 120 3.03 9.94 -9.08
N ASP A 121 2.66 9.40 -7.92
CA ASP A 121 3.22 9.82 -6.65
C ASP A 121 4.68 9.37 -6.52
N LEU A 122 5.02 8.15 -6.94
CA LEU A 122 6.40 7.68 -6.99
C LEU A 122 7.29 8.56 -7.88
N ARG A 123 6.76 9.05 -9.01
CA ARG A 123 7.44 10.05 -9.86
C ARG A 123 7.56 11.40 -9.16
N THR A 124 6.48 11.89 -8.55
CA THR A 124 6.46 13.19 -7.83
C THR A 124 7.46 13.21 -6.68
N PHE A 125 7.60 12.09 -5.97
CA PHE A 125 8.62 11.92 -4.93
C PHE A 125 10.03 11.65 -5.48
N GLY A 126 10.22 11.65 -6.80
CA GLY A 126 11.51 11.43 -7.43
C GLY A 126 12.08 10.03 -7.23
N PHE A 127 11.24 9.03 -6.92
CA PHE A 127 11.66 7.62 -6.90
C PHE A 127 11.71 7.03 -8.30
N LEU A 128 10.88 7.53 -9.20
CA LEU A 128 10.86 7.20 -10.60
C LEU A 128 11.14 8.45 -11.45
N SER A 129 11.79 8.23 -12.58
CA SER A 129 11.92 9.20 -13.68
C SER A 129 11.18 8.66 -14.89
N GLU A 130 10.48 9.53 -15.60
CA GLU A 130 9.71 9.20 -16.80
C GLU A 130 10.18 10.12 -17.91
N ASP A 131 10.55 9.56 -19.06
CA ASP A 131 10.94 10.35 -20.23
C ASP A 131 9.73 10.81 -21.07
N ASP A 132 9.98 11.64 -22.07
CA ASP A 132 8.92 12.20 -22.94
C ASP A 132 8.19 11.12 -23.76
N SER A 133 8.77 9.93 -23.87
CA SER A 133 8.20 8.78 -24.58
C SER A 133 7.46 7.81 -23.65
N GLY A 134 7.34 8.13 -22.36
CA GLY A 134 6.61 7.34 -21.36
C GLY A 134 7.39 6.15 -20.80
N PHE A 135 8.70 6.06 -21.03
CA PHE A 135 9.54 5.03 -20.42
C PHE A 135 9.98 5.43 -19.01
N VAL A 136 9.89 4.48 -18.08
CA VAL A 136 10.08 4.74 -16.66
C VAL A 136 11.38 4.10 -16.19
N ARG A 137 12.20 4.85 -15.45
CA ARG A 137 13.45 4.37 -14.83
C ARG A 137 13.45 4.65 -13.34
N ILE A 138 13.99 3.72 -12.57
CA ILE A 138 14.20 3.92 -11.14
C ILE A 138 15.33 4.93 -10.93
N THR A 139 15.18 5.79 -9.92
CA THR A 139 16.26 6.70 -9.52
C THR A 139 17.09 6.09 -8.38
N PRO A 140 18.29 6.60 -8.10
CA PRO A 140 19.05 6.18 -6.91
C PRO A 140 18.29 6.37 -5.59
N ARG A 141 17.35 7.32 -5.57
CA ARG A 141 16.44 7.54 -4.44
C ARG A 141 15.36 6.45 -4.38
N GLY A 142 14.79 6.08 -5.52
CA GLY A 142 13.87 4.95 -5.64
C GLY A 142 14.49 3.62 -5.24
N GLU A 143 15.74 3.36 -5.61
CA GLU A 143 16.47 2.15 -5.21
C GLU A 143 16.64 2.07 -3.68
N LYS A 144 16.99 3.19 -3.03
CA LYS A 144 17.06 3.27 -1.56
C LYS A 144 15.71 2.97 -0.93
N ALA A 145 14.63 3.53 -1.49
CA ALA A 145 13.27 3.31 -1.03
C ALA A 145 12.85 1.83 -1.20
N LEU A 146 13.15 1.22 -2.36
CA LEU A 146 12.92 -0.20 -2.67
C LEU A 146 13.60 -1.11 -1.66
N HIS A 147 14.91 -0.91 -1.43
CA HIS A 147 15.62 -1.67 -0.41
C HIS A 147 15.10 -1.42 1.01
N GLY A 148 14.62 -0.21 1.29
CA GLY A 148 13.96 0.14 2.54
C GLY A 148 12.72 -0.71 2.80
N ILE A 149 11.79 -0.76 1.84
CA ILE A 149 10.52 -1.49 1.98
C ILE A 149 10.76 -3.01 2.01
N SER A 150 11.73 -3.51 1.23
CA SER A 150 12.15 -4.92 1.31
C SER A 150 12.69 -5.28 2.70
N ARG A 151 13.53 -4.43 3.31
CA ARG A 151 14.03 -4.67 4.67
C ARG A 151 12.90 -4.61 5.69
N ARG A 152 11.90 -3.76 5.49
CA ARG A 152 10.76 -3.67 6.41
C ARG A 152 9.90 -4.94 6.39
N ILE A 153 9.59 -5.47 5.22
CA ILE A 153 8.70 -6.64 5.07
C ILE A 153 9.45 -7.95 5.32
N TYR A 154 10.71 -8.02 4.87
CA TYR A 154 11.46 -9.27 4.73
C TYR A 154 12.82 -9.28 5.45
N GLU A 155 13.23 -8.18 6.09
CA GLU A 155 14.56 -8.02 6.75
C GLU A 155 15.77 -8.20 5.82
N LYS A 156 15.53 -8.15 4.50
CA LYS A 156 16.55 -8.33 3.46
C LYS A 156 16.53 -7.17 2.48
N ARG A 157 17.66 -6.96 1.78
CA ARG A 157 17.65 -6.11 0.58
C ARG A 157 16.76 -6.75 -0.48
N PHE A 158 16.27 -5.93 -1.40
CA PHE A 158 15.42 -6.38 -2.50
C PHE A 158 16.08 -7.54 -3.26
N LEU A 159 15.26 -8.54 -3.57
CA LEU A 159 15.57 -9.67 -4.44
C LEU A 159 14.41 -9.83 -5.42
N PRO A 160 14.65 -10.28 -6.66
CA PRO A 160 13.59 -10.43 -7.66
C PRO A 160 12.43 -11.32 -7.20
N GLU A 161 12.73 -12.36 -6.43
CA GLU A 161 11.77 -13.30 -5.81
C GLU A 161 10.81 -12.67 -4.79
N MET A 162 10.97 -11.39 -4.45
CA MET A 162 10.04 -10.64 -3.58
C MET A 162 8.83 -10.06 -4.33
N LEU A 163 8.87 -10.05 -5.66
CA LEU A 163 7.76 -9.57 -6.50
C LEU A 163 6.63 -10.59 -6.55
N GLY A 164 5.39 -10.11 -6.64
CA GLY A 164 4.22 -10.97 -6.81
C GLY A 164 3.66 -11.60 -5.54
N ASP A 165 4.25 -11.33 -4.37
CA ASP A 165 3.76 -11.76 -3.03
C ASP A 165 2.50 -10.99 -2.56
N ALA A 166 1.69 -10.43 -3.47
CA ALA A 166 0.38 -9.90 -3.10
C ALA A 166 -0.50 -11.08 -2.67
N PRO A 167 -1.26 -10.99 -1.56
CA PRO A 167 -2.28 -11.99 -1.30
C PRO A 167 -3.25 -11.94 -2.48
N THR A 168 -3.27 -12.99 -3.29
CA THR A 168 -4.41 -13.29 -4.15
C THR A 168 -5.64 -13.22 -3.25
N PRO A 169 -6.69 -12.44 -3.58
CA PRO A 169 -7.96 -12.60 -2.90
C PRO A 169 -8.29 -14.09 -3.01
N GLU A 170 -8.30 -14.81 -1.90
CA GLU A 170 -8.91 -16.14 -1.90
C GLU A 170 -10.34 -15.90 -2.33
N GLU A 171 -10.71 -16.35 -3.53
CA GLU A 171 -12.12 -16.49 -3.87
C GLU A 171 -12.74 -17.29 -2.73
N PRO A 172 -13.82 -16.79 -2.10
CA PRO A 172 -14.44 -17.50 -1.01
C PRO A 172 -14.79 -18.91 -1.50
N ARG A 173 -14.09 -19.92 -0.95
CA ARG A 173 -14.39 -21.31 -1.28
C ARG A 173 -15.82 -21.57 -0.81
N ILE A 174 -16.70 -21.86 -1.77
CA ILE A 174 -18.13 -22.12 -1.59
C ILE A 174 -18.39 -23.23 -0.55
N GLU A 175 -17.39 -24.07 -0.27
CA GLU A 175 -17.49 -25.26 0.57
C GLU A 175 -17.59 -25.01 2.08
N GLU A 176 -17.23 -23.83 2.62
CA GLU A 176 -17.37 -23.56 4.07
C GLU A 176 -18.72 -22.94 4.47
N ALA A 177 -19.58 -22.60 3.49
CA ALA A 177 -20.88 -21.99 3.75
C ALA A 177 -21.99 -22.98 4.17
N GLN A 178 -21.75 -24.30 4.11
CA GLN A 178 -22.84 -25.28 4.31
C GLN A 178 -23.08 -25.75 5.75
N LYS A 179 -22.37 -25.26 6.77
CA LYS A 179 -22.74 -25.58 8.16
C LYS A 179 -22.48 -24.43 9.15
N LYS A 180 -23.48 -23.57 9.31
CA LYS A 180 -23.94 -23.09 10.63
C LYS A 180 -25.29 -22.36 10.48
N ASP A 181 -26.37 -23.14 10.57
CA ASP A 181 -27.61 -22.61 11.13
C ASP A 181 -27.34 -22.19 12.58
N LYS A 182 -27.17 -20.89 12.80
CA LYS A 182 -27.58 -20.22 14.03
C LYS A 182 -28.10 -18.86 13.66
N GLU A 183 -29.35 -18.63 14.04
CA GLU A 183 -30.07 -17.36 14.01
C GLU A 183 -29.13 -16.18 14.27
N GLN A 184 -28.69 -15.56 13.19
CA GLN A 184 -28.04 -14.27 13.21
C GLN A 184 -28.83 -13.44 12.22
N THR A 185 -29.63 -12.51 12.74
CA THR A 185 -30.17 -11.43 11.93
C THR A 185 -28.98 -10.61 11.44
N SER A 186 -28.53 -10.91 10.23
CA SER A 186 -27.59 -10.04 9.53
C SER A 186 -28.24 -8.66 9.42
N LEU A 187 -27.58 -7.64 9.97
CA LEU A 187 -28.00 -6.24 9.86
C LEU A 187 -27.55 -5.60 8.53
N PHE A 188 -26.98 -6.41 7.63
CA PHE A 188 -26.55 -6.05 6.29
C PHE A 188 -26.92 -7.16 5.31
#